data_AF-E5KEA4-F1
#
_entry.id   AF-E5KEA4-F1
#
_cell.length_a   1.000
_cell.length_b   1.000
_cell.length_c   1.000
_cell.angle_alpha   90.00
_cell.angle_beta   90.00
_cell.angle_gamma   90.00
#
_symmetry.space_group_name_H-M   'P 1'
#
loop_
_entity.id
_entity.type
_entity.pdbx_description
1 polymer ?
#
loop_
_entity_poly.entity_id
_entity_poly.type
_entity_poly.pdbx_seq_one_letter_code
_entity_poly.pdbx_strand_id
1 'polypeptide(L)' 'TLALIRNSGAEPTVIHYLETPPSRDQLVALIAAMGMPVRELLRKNVPPYEALALAEDSFSDDELIDA' A
#
# COMPACT_ATOMS: atom_id res chain seq x y z
N THR A 1 12.26 -8.96 4.02
CA THR A 1 11.55 -8.45 5.22
C THR A 1 11.07 -9.54 6.15
N LEU A 2 10.20 -10.47 5.72
CA LEU A 2 9.63 -11.51 6.61
C LEU A 2 10.68 -12.33 7.39
N ALA A 3 11.74 -12.79 6.71
CA ALA A 3 12.80 -13.56 7.36
C ALA A 3 13.56 -12.76 8.44
N LEU A 4 13.70 -11.44 8.27
CA LEU A 4 14.35 -10.57 9.27
C LEU A 4 13.47 -10.39 10.52
N ILE A 5 12.16 -10.26 10.35
CA ILE A 5 11.20 -10.18 11.46
C ILE A 5 11.22 -11.47 12.28
N ARG A 6 11.20 -12.63 11.61
CA ARG A 6 11.32 -13.93 12.30
C ARG A 6 12.66 -14.08 13.03
N ASN A 7 13.75 -13.58 12.44
CA ASN A 7 15.06 -13.60 13.07
C ASN A 7 15.13 -12.73 14.34
N SER A 8 14.27 -11.71 14.48
CA SER A 8 14.17 -10.94 15.73
C SER A 8 13.41 -11.68 16.84
N GLY A 9 12.97 -12.92 16.63
CA GLY A 9 12.21 -13.73 17.59
C GLY A 9 10.71 -13.41 17.64
N ALA A 10 10.21 -12.52 16.77
CA ALA A 10 8.80 -12.22 16.65
C ALA A 10 8.16 -13.06 15.53
N GLU A 11 7.00 -13.67 15.79
CA GLU A 11 6.20 -14.28 14.72
C GLU A 11 5.10 -13.29 14.29
N PRO A 12 5.20 -12.69 13.09
CA PRO A 12 4.22 -11.72 12.65
C PRO A 12 2.98 -12.42 12.10
N THR A 13 1.82 -11.75 12.21
CA THR A 13 0.66 -12.11 11.41
C THR A 13 0.94 -11.81 9.95
N VAL A 14 0.83 -12.83 9.09
CA VAL A 14 1.05 -12.69 7.63
C VAL A 14 -0.28 -12.46 6.94
N ILE A 15 -0.39 -11.36 6.20
CA ILE A 15 -1.56 -11.01 5.40
C ILE A 15 -1.16 -11.02 3.92
N HIS A 16 -1.80 -11.88 3.13
CA HIS A 16 -1.67 -11.90 1.67
C HIS A 16 -2.53 -10.78 1.08
N TYR A 17 -2.01 -9.55 1.06
CA TYR A 17 -2.80 -8.35 0.71
C TYR A 17 -3.39 -8.34 -0.71
N LEU A 18 -2.90 -9.18 -1.62
CA LEU A 18 -3.50 -9.36 -2.96
C LEU A 18 -4.76 -10.24 -2.93
N GLU A 19 -4.91 -11.08 -1.91
CA GLU A 19 -6.06 -11.98 -1.72
C GLU A 19 -7.03 -11.39 -0.69
N THR A 20 -6.48 -10.83 0.40
CA THR A 20 -7.23 -10.23 1.50
C THR A 20 -6.71 -8.80 1.73
N PRO A 21 -7.10 -7.84 0.86
CA PRO A 21 -6.68 -6.45 1.01
C PRO A 21 -7.25 -5.85 2.32
N PRO A 22 -6.56 -4.86 2.90
CA PRO A 22 -7.10 -4.12 4.04
C PRO A 22 -8.39 -3.38 3.65
N SER A 23 -9.25 -3.08 4.62
CA SER A 23 -10.34 -2.14 4.38
C SER A 23 -9.79 -0.74 4.10
N ARG A 24 -10.61 0.13 3.50
CA ARG A 24 -10.25 1.54 3.26
C ARG A 24 -9.76 2.24 4.53
N ASP A 25 -10.51 2.12 5.63
CA ASP A 25 -10.17 2.72 6.91
C ASP A 25 -8.83 2.19 7.46
N GLN A 26 -8.58 0.90 7.29
CA GLN A 26 -7.30 0.29 7.68
C GLN A 26 -6.15 0.81 6.82
N LEU A 27 -6.35 0.92 5.51
CA LEU A 27 -5.33 1.43 4.59
C LEU A 27 -4.97 2.88 4.91
N VAL A 28 -5.97 3.75 5.15
CA VAL A 28 -5.76 5.15 5.57
C VAL A 28 -4.97 5.21 6.88
N ALA A 29 -5.33 4.41 7.87
CA ALA A 29 -4.63 4.37 9.16
C ALA A 29 -3.16 3.91 9.01
N LEU A 30 -2.90 2.92 8.14
CA LEU A 30 -1.55 2.44 7.87
C LEU A 30 -0.70 3.49 7.15
N ILE A 31 -1.26 4.19 6.16
CA ILE A 31 -0.58 5.29 5.45
C ILE A 31 -0.19 6.39 6.44
N ALA A 32 -1.12 6.82 7.29
CA ALA A 32 -0.85 7.81 8.33
C ALA A 32 0.25 7.36 9.31
N ALA A 33 0.23 6.08 9.72
CA ALA A 33 1.24 5.52 10.62
C ALA A 33 2.65 5.41 9.97
N MET A 34 2.72 5.24 8.65
CA MET A 34 3.99 5.23 7.90
C MET A 34 4.58 6.64 7.73
N GLY A 35 3.77 7.69 7.84
CA GLY A 35 4.22 9.09 7.73
C GLY A 35 4.72 9.45 6.33
N MET A 36 4.21 8.78 5.29
CA MET A 36 4.61 8.98 3.89
C MET A 36 3.40 9.36 3.02
N PRO A 37 3.60 10.09 1.91
CA PRO A 37 2.53 10.42 0.96
C PRO A 37 1.91 9.17 0.32
N VAL A 38 0.59 9.20 0.04
CA VAL A 38 -0.12 8.08 -0.62
C VAL A 38 0.54 7.71 -1.95
N ARG A 39 0.92 8.72 -2.73
CA ARG A 39 1.56 8.55 -4.04
C ARG A 39 2.88 7.76 -3.98
N GLU A 40 3.62 7.84 -2.87
CA GLU A 40 4.86 7.08 -2.69
C GLU A 40 4.61 5.59 -2.39
N LEU A 41 3.40 5.24 -1.92
CA LEU A 41 3.01 3.84 -1.67
C LEU A 41 2.62 3.10 -2.96
N LEU A 42 2.29 3.83 -4.03
CA LEU A 42 1.87 3.23 -5.30
C LEU A 42 2.99 2.38 -5.90
N ARG A 43 2.67 1.11 -6.17
CA ARG A 43 3.58 0.22 -6.89
C ARG A 43 3.59 0.60 -8.36
N LYS A 44 4.74 1.04 -8.85
CA LYS A 44 5.00 1.30 -10.28
C LYS A 44 5.21 -0.02 -11.04
N ASN A 45 5.11 0.04 -12.37
CA ASN A 45 5.32 -1.10 -13.29
C ASN A 45 4.35 -2.26 -13.03
N VAL A 46 3.10 -1.95 -12.72
CA VAL A 46 1.99 -2.91 -12.68
C VAL A 46 0.93 -2.46 -13.70
N PRO A 47 0.21 -3.39 -14.35
CA PRO A 47 -0.74 -3.03 -15.41
C PRO A 47 -1.76 -1.94 -15.01
N PRO A 48 -2.35 -1.95 -13.80
CA PRO A 48 -3.29 -0.90 -13.38
C PRO A 48 -2.66 0.49 -13.32
N TYR A 49 -1.39 0.60 -12.93
CA TYR A 49 -0.71 1.90 -12.77
C TYR A 49 -0.60 2.64 -14.11
N GLU A 50 -0.26 1.91 -15.18
CA GLU A 50 -0.19 2.46 -16.53
C GLU A 50 -1.57 2.65 -17.16
N ALA A 51 -2.47 1.67 -16.98
CA ALA A 51 -3.82 1.71 -17.56
C ALA A 51 -4.67 2.86 -17.01
N LEU A 52 -4.48 3.23 -15.75
CA LEU A 52 -5.17 4.33 -15.08
C LEU A 52 -4.38 5.65 -15.08
N ALA A 53 -3.22 5.69 -15.75
CA ALA A 53 -2.34 6.85 -15.81
C ALA A 53 -1.99 7.46 -14.44
N LEU A 54 -1.82 6.63 -13.39
CA LEU A 54 -1.59 7.07 -11.99
C LEU A 54 -0.25 7.81 -11.77
N ALA A 55 0.54 7.96 -12.84
CA ALA A 55 1.72 8.82 -12.86
C ALA A 55 1.37 10.31 -12.90
N GLU A 56 0.17 10.68 -13.37
CA GLU A 56 -0.27 12.07 -13.41
C GLU A 56 -0.46 12.65 -12.00
N ASP A 57 -0.10 13.92 -11.82
CA ASP A 57 -0.21 14.63 -10.53
C ASP A 57 -1.62 15.23 -10.31
N SER A 58 -2.61 14.73 -11.08
CA SER A 58 -4.00 15.19 -11.09
C SER A 58 -4.86 14.50 -10.03
N PHE A 59 -4.44 13.34 -9.53
CA PHE A 59 -5.17 12.56 -8.53
C PHE A 59 -4.93 13.06 -7.11
N SER A 60 -6.01 13.22 -6.36
CA SER A 60 -5.99 13.41 -4.91
C SER A 60 -5.63 12.12 -4.17
N ASP A 61 -5.21 12.25 -2.90
CA ASP A 61 -4.89 11.11 -2.05
C ASP A 61 -6.06 10.12 -1.90
N ASP A 62 -7.29 10.62 -1.80
CA ASP A 62 -8.50 9.76 -1.73
C ASP A 62 -8.74 8.99 -3.03
N GLU A 63 -8.55 9.63 -4.19
CA GLU A 63 -8.67 8.96 -5.49
C GLU A 63 -7.59 7.89 -5.67
N LEU A 64 -6.38 8.12 -5.16
CA LEU A 64 -5.30 7.14 -5.20
C LEU A 64 -5.52 5.97 -4.23
N ILE A 65 -6.27 6.17 -3.15
CA ILE A 65 -6.64 5.11 -2.20
C ILE A 65 -7.74 4.21 -2.78
N ASP A 66 -8.63 4.76 -3.59
CA ASP A 66 -9.79 4.05 -4.13
C ASP A 66 -9.54 3.42 -5.54
N ALA A 67 -8.42 3.76 -6.19
CA ALA A 67 -8.01 3.26 -7.52
C ALA A 67 -7.52 1.79 -7.53
#